data_AF-A0A6I6EUV1-F1
#
_entry.id   AF-A0A6I6EUV1-F1
#
_cell.length_a   1.000
_cell.length_b   1.000
_cell.length_c   1.000
_cell.angle_alpha   90.00
_cell.angle_beta   90.00
_cell.angle_gamma   90.00
#
_symmetry.space_group_name_H-M   'P 1'
#
loop_
_entity.id
_entity.type
_entity.pdbx_description
1 polymer ?
#
loop_
_entity_poly.entity_id
_entity_poly.type
_entity_poly.pdbx_seq_one_letter_code
_entity_poly.pdbx_strand_id
1 'polypeptide(L)'
;MGASIIILNIYIMVEIFKIDLEILIIREKKMTPDINRLRNNMDKLKELINYLDLEFVDDPVWDEPSDFSYLNERDLADPDILANIKAMKETNDLISWIGRDVEGYVGLWRGPENTTLSQAPIVRLDTEGQYSIVANSIPDYIAVSCDYDEFSKNRKLLISVGFRLSESVDDIWLSVDDIYRSANLHRGDLYNQDRVKRGLEPIDLL
;
A
#
# COMPACT_ATOMS: atom_id res chain seq x y z
N MET A 1 53.57 5.22 -8.31
CA MET A 1 52.23 4.99 -8.92
C MET A 1 51.25 4.22 -8.04
N GLY A 2 51.64 3.63 -6.89
CA GLY A 2 50.70 2.85 -6.05
C GLY A 2 49.79 3.65 -5.11
N ALA A 3 50.19 4.84 -4.66
CA ALA A 3 49.42 5.61 -3.67
C ALA A 3 48.12 6.23 -4.25
N SER A 4 48.12 6.64 -5.53
CA SER A 4 46.97 7.28 -6.17
C SER A 4 45.79 6.32 -6.42
N ILE A 5 46.07 5.04 -6.63
CA ILE A 5 45.03 4.00 -6.84
C ILE A 5 44.34 3.66 -5.51
N ILE A 6 45.10 3.63 -4.41
CA ILE A 6 44.55 3.35 -3.08
C ILE A 6 43.62 4.48 -2.63
N ILE A 7 44.00 5.75 -2.86
CA ILE A 7 43.17 6.91 -2.51
C ILE A 7 41.87 6.93 -3.33
N LEU A 8 41.95 6.60 -4.63
CA LEU A 8 40.77 6.53 -5.50
C LEU A 8 39.80 5.41 -5.06
N ASN A 9 40.32 4.24 -4.69
CA ASN A 9 39.50 3.13 -4.21
C ASN A 9 38.83 3.45 -2.86
N ILE A 10 39.53 4.10 -1.93
CA ILE A 10 38.95 4.53 -0.65
C ILE A 10 37.86 5.57 -0.88
N TYR A 11 38.09 6.54 -1.77
CA TYR A 11 37.10 7.56 -2.10
C TYR A 11 35.81 6.96 -2.70
N ILE A 12 35.94 6.04 -3.66
CA ILE A 12 34.79 5.33 -4.25
C ILE A 12 34.04 4.53 -3.19
N MET A 13 34.74 3.83 -2.29
CA MET A 13 34.09 3.05 -1.22
C MET A 13 33.31 3.94 -0.26
N VAL A 14 33.85 5.12 0.10
CA VAL A 14 33.17 6.09 0.98
C VAL A 14 31.92 6.67 0.31
N GLU A 15 31.97 6.97 -0.99
CA GLU A 15 30.80 7.48 -1.72
C GLU A 15 29.70 6.40 -1.88
N ILE A 16 30.07 5.14 -2.15
CA ILE A 16 29.10 4.03 -2.16
C ILE A 16 28.44 3.87 -0.79
N PHE A 17 29.23 3.90 0.29
CA PHE A 17 28.70 3.76 1.65
C PHE A 17 27.78 4.92 2.06
N LYS A 18 28.06 6.14 1.59
CA LYS A 18 27.17 7.29 1.79
C LYS A 18 25.85 7.12 1.03
N ILE A 19 25.90 6.66 -0.22
CA ILE A 19 24.69 6.38 -1.01
C ILE A 19 23.84 5.31 -0.33
N ASP A 20 24.45 4.22 0.15
CA ASP A 20 23.75 3.16 0.87
C ASP A 20 23.11 3.69 2.17
N LEU A 21 23.81 4.56 2.89
CA LEU A 21 23.31 5.18 4.12
C LEU A 21 22.18 6.18 3.84
N GLU A 22 22.28 6.99 2.78
CA GLU A 22 21.21 7.90 2.35
C GLU A 22 19.98 7.13 1.89
N ILE A 23 20.15 6.03 1.14
CA ILE A 23 19.07 5.12 0.77
C ILE A 23 18.42 4.53 2.03
N LEU A 24 19.21 4.07 3.00
CA LEU A 24 18.69 3.53 4.27
C LEU A 24 17.93 4.59 5.09
N ILE A 25 18.43 5.81 5.17
CA ILE A 25 17.78 6.92 5.88
C ILE A 25 16.49 7.36 5.17
N ILE A 26 16.48 7.38 3.83
CA ILE A 26 15.28 7.64 3.03
C ILE A 26 14.27 6.50 3.23
N ARG A 27 14.71 5.24 3.30
CA ARG A 27 13.86 4.08 3.58
C ARG A 27 13.22 4.17 4.96
N GLU A 28 13.99 4.45 6.01
CA GLU A 28 13.45 4.65 7.36
C GLU A 28 12.47 5.83 7.45
N LYS A 29 12.70 6.92 6.68
CA LYS A 29 11.77 8.06 6.59
C LYS A 29 10.51 7.79 5.77
N LYS A 30 10.53 6.80 4.86
CA LYS A 30 9.43 6.47 3.95
C LYS A 30 8.49 5.40 4.49
N MET A 31 8.75 4.82 5.66
CA MET A 31 7.90 3.79 6.24
C MET A 31 7.23 4.30 7.51
N THR A 32 5.98 3.91 7.75
CA THR A 32 5.34 4.23 9.03
C THR A 32 6.12 3.53 10.16
N PRO A 33 6.12 4.11 11.38
CA PRO A 33 6.63 3.43 12.56
C PRO A 33 6.04 2.02 12.75
N ASP A 34 4.82 1.80 12.26
CA ASP A 34 4.12 0.53 12.34
C ASP A 34 4.69 -0.53 11.38
N ILE A 35 5.03 -0.19 10.13
CA ILE A 35 5.69 -1.18 9.24
C ILE A 35 7.07 -1.56 9.81
N ASN A 36 7.82 -0.59 10.33
CA ASN A 36 9.11 -0.89 10.97
C ASN A 36 8.93 -1.79 12.20
N ARG A 37 7.91 -1.52 13.03
CA ARG A 37 7.59 -2.37 14.19
C ARG A 37 7.19 -3.78 13.76
N LEU A 38 6.42 -3.90 12.69
CA LEU A 38 5.99 -5.18 12.13
C LEU A 38 7.18 -6.01 11.67
N ARG A 39 8.06 -5.42 10.85
CA ARG A 39 9.30 -6.05 10.39
C ARG A 39 10.18 -6.50 11.55
N ASN A 40 10.39 -5.62 12.54
CA ASN A 40 11.20 -5.92 13.73
C ASN A 40 10.61 -7.00 14.64
N ASN A 41 9.34 -7.39 14.46
CA ASN A 41 8.67 -8.42 15.25
C ASN A 41 8.10 -9.58 14.41
N MET A 42 8.52 -9.74 13.15
CA MET A 42 8.03 -10.81 12.26
C MET A 42 8.11 -12.20 12.89
N ASP A 43 9.21 -12.54 13.60
CA ASP A 43 9.34 -13.84 14.25
C ASP A 43 8.28 -14.08 15.34
N LYS A 44 7.93 -13.04 16.11
CA LYS A 44 6.90 -13.12 17.16
C LYS A 44 5.49 -13.12 16.59
N LEU A 45 5.30 -12.52 15.41
CA LEU A 45 4.02 -12.37 14.73
C LEU A 45 3.82 -13.41 13.62
N LYS A 46 4.72 -14.38 13.49
CA LYS A 46 4.79 -15.31 12.36
C LYS A 46 3.47 -16.05 12.10
N GLU A 47 2.78 -16.47 13.15
CA GLU A 47 1.48 -17.14 13.00
C GLU A 47 0.44 -16.26 12.32
N LEU A 48 0.38 -14.97 12.68
CA LEU A 48 -0.53 -14.00 12.04
C LEU A 48 -0.13 -13.73 10.60
N ILE A 49 1.15 -13.45 10.37
CA ILE A 49 1.66 -13.15 9.02
C ILE A 49 1.43 -14.33 8.07
N ASN A 50 1.66 -15.56 8.55
CA ASN A 50 1.43 -16.77 7.77
C ASN A 50 -0.06 -17.02 7.52
N TYR A 51 -0.94 -16.72 8.49
CA TYR A 51 -2.38 -16.87 8.30
C TYR A 51 -2.89 -15.99 7.16
N LEU A 52 -2.37 -14.75 7.09
CA LEU A 52 -2.73 -13.79 6.05
C LEU A 52 -2.07 -14.06 4.69
N ASP A 53 -1.10 -14.96 4.63
CA ASP A 53 -0.15 -15.08 3.52
C ASP A 53 0.43 -13.70 3.12
N LEU A 54 0.71 -12.88 4.13
CA LEU A 54 1.09 -11.48 3.92
C LEU A 54 2.55 -11.39 3.48
N GLU A 55 2.74 -11.02 2.21
CA GLU A 55 4.04 -10.70 1.63
C GLU A 55 4.31 -9.19 1.78
N PHE A 56 5.30 -8.81 2.59
CA PHE A 56 5.78 -7.43 2.61
C PHE A 56 6.70 -7.15 1.43
N VAL A 57 6.34 -6.13 0.66
CA VAL A 57 7.16 -5.66 -0.45
C VAL A 57 7.85 -4.36 -0.02
N ASP A 58 9.19 -4.38 -0.06
CA ASP A 58 10.04 -3.22 0.24
C ASP A 58 10.59 -2.57 -1.02
N ASP A 59 9.73 -2.39 -2.02
CA ASP A 59 10.10 -1.79 -3.29
C ASP A 59 9.33 -0.49 -3.52
N PRO A 60 10.02 0.68 -3.45
CA PRO A 60 9.39 1.98 -3.67
C PRO A 60 8.95 2.21 -5.13
N VAL A 61 9.32 1.31 -6.06
CA VAL A 61 8.90 1.34 -7.47
C VAL A 61 8.08 0.10 -7.85
N TRP A 62 7.46 -0.56 -6.86
CA TRP A 62 6.61 -1.72 -7.12
C TRP A 62 5.41 -1.37 -8.00
N ASP A 63 5.42 -1.84 -9.24
CA ASP A 63 4.44 -1.51 -10.27
C ASP A 63 3.41 -2.63 -10.52
N GLU A 64 3.52 -3.75 -9.79
CA GLU A 64 2.61 -4.91 -9.94
C GLU A 64 1.13 -4.56 -9.72
N PRO A 65 0.75 -3.69 -8.75
CA PRO A 65 -0.64 -3.22 -8.63
C PRO A 65 -1.16 -2.46 -9.86
N SER A 66 -0.25 -2.00 -10.73
CA SER A 66 -0.52 -1.32 -11.99
C SER A 66 -0.16 -2.17 -13.21
N ASP A 67 0.02 -3.48 -13.06
CA ASP A 67 0.29 -4.37 -14.19
C ASP A 67 -0.99 -4.64 -14.98
N PHE A 68 -1.03 -4.14 -16.21
CA PHE A 68 -2.14 -4.35 -17.16
C PHE A 68 -1.70 -5.23 -18.36
N SER A 69 -0.59 -5.95 -18.24
CA SER A 69 -0.02 -6.79 -19.31
C SER A 69 -0.88 -7.99 -19.71
N TYR A 70 -1.90 -8.31 -18.92
CA TYR A 70 -2.88 -9.36 -19.21
C TYR A 70 -3.91 -8.98 -20.28
N LEU A 71 -4.00 -7.70 -20.64
CA LEU A 71 -4.95 -7.20 -21.64
C LEU A 71 -4.52 -7.56 -23.06
N ASN A 72 -5.49 -7.99 -23.88
CA ASN A 72 -5.25 -8.31 -25.28
C ASN A 72 -5.48 -7.09 -26.21
N GLU A 73 -5.18 -7.25 -27.50
CA GLU A 73 -5.35 -6.16 -28.49
C GLU A 73 -6.78 -5.62 -28.59
N ARG A 74 -7.80 -6.46 -28.37
CA ARG A 74 -9.20 -6.04 -28.37
C ARG A 74 -9.51 -5.16 -27.17
N ASP A 75 -9.00 -5.52 -26.00
CA ASP A 75 -9.20 -4.73 -24.78
C ASP A 75 -8.51 -3.37 -24.90
N LEU A 76 -7.28 -3.35 -25.45
CA LEU A 76 -6.52 -2.13 -25.72
C LEU A 76 -7.13 -1.25 -26.81
N ALA A 77 -8.06 -1.78 -27.62
CA ALA A 77 -8.82 -1.00 -28.60
C ALA A 77 -10.09 -0.36 -28.02
N ASP A 78 -10.51 -0.75 -26.81
CA ASP A 78 -11.70 -0.21 -26.15
C ASP A 78 -11.36 1.08 -25.36
N PRO A 79 -11.90 2.24 -25.76
CA PRO A 79 -11.64 3.51 -25.07
C PRO A 79 -12.09 3.54 -23.61
N ASP A 80 -13.12 2.77 -23.22
CA ASP A 80 -13.58 2.70 -21.83
C ASP A 80 -12.58 1.90 -20.97
N ILE A 81 -12.00 0.83 -21.52
CA ILE A 81 -10.94 0.07 -20.83
C ILE A 81 -9.70 0.94 -20.65
N LEU A 82 -9.26 1.64 -21.71
CA LEU A 82 -8.10 2.56 -21.62
C LEU A 82 -8.31 3.68 -20.60
N ALA A 83 -9.53 4.24 -20.53
CA ALA A 83 -9.88 5.26 -19.54
C ALA A 83 -9.80 4.71 -18.11
N ASN A 84 -10.28 3.48 -17.89
CA ASN A 84 -10.21 2.85 -16.58
C ASN A 84 -8.76 2.53 -16.17
N ILE A 85 -7.94 1.98 -17.06
CA ILE A 85 -6.50 1.73 -16.82
C ILE A 85 -5.80 3.01 -16.39
N LYS A 86 -6.06 4.10 -17.11
CA LYS A 86 -5.48 5.40 -16.80
C LYS A 86 -5.90 5.88 -15.42
N ALA A 87 -7.20 5.80 -15.10
CA ALA A 87 -7.71 6.17 -13.78
C ALA A 87 -7.11 5.32 -12.65
N MET A 88 -6.96 4.01 -12.87
CA MET A 88 -6.30 3.12 -11.91
C MET A 88 -4.83 3.48 -11.71
N LYS A 89 -4.07 3.70 -12.78
CA LYS A 89 -2.66 4.10 -12.68
C LYS A 89 -2.49 5.40 -11.89
N GLU A 90 -3.28 6.43 -12.21
CA GLU A 90 -3.25 7.69 -11.48
C GLU A 90 -3.66 7.53 -10.00
N THR A 91 -4.58 6.61 -9.69
CA THR A 91 -4.97 6.29 -8.31
C THR A 91 -3.85 5.55 -7.58
N ASN A 92 -3.21 4.57 -8.23
CA ASN A 92 -2.12 3.78 -7.68
C ASN A 92 -0.89 4.64 -7.35
N ASP A 93 -0.62 5.69 -8.13
CA ASP A 93 0.44 6.66 -7.87
C ASP A 93 0.25 7.43 -6.55
N LEU A 94 -0.98 7.46 -6.01
CA LEU A 94 -1.33 8.09 -4.74
C LEU A 94 -1.34 7.10 -3.56
N ILE A 95 -1.01 5.82 -3.81
CA ILE A 95 -0.93 4.77 -2.79
C ILE A 95 0.54 4.48 -2.50
N SER A 96 0.88 4.40 -1.21
CA SER A 96 2.17 3.85 -0.79
C SER A 96 1.98 2.36 -0.47
N TRP A 97 2.22 1.52 -1.49
CA TRP A 97 2.08 0.08 -1.39
C TRP A 97 3.05 -0.53 -0.36
N ILE A 98 2.58 -1.54 0.36
CA ILE A 98 3.34 -2.19 1.43
C ILE A 98 3.43 -3.71 1.26
N GLY A 99 2.59 -4.30 0.41
CA GLY A 99 2.58 -5.73 0.19
C GLY A 99 1.31 -6.25 -0.47
N ARG A 100 1.13 -7.58 -0.40
CA ARG A 100 -0.09 -8.26 -0.80
C ARG A 100 -0.44 -9.38 0.18
N ASP A 101 -1.72 -9.67 0.29
CA ASP A 101 -2.28 -10.81 1.00
C ASP A 101 -3.13 -11.66 0.04
N VAL A 102 -3.82 -12.67 0.57
CA VAL A 102 -4.69 -13.55 -0.23
C VAL A 102 -5.86 -12.83 -0.91
N GLU A 103 -6.22 -11.61 -0.47
CA GLU A 103 -7.35 -10.84 -0.98
C GLU A 103 -6.93 -9.77 -1.98
N GLY A 104 -5.63 -9.45 -2.10
CA GLY A 104 -5.09 -8.55 -3.11
C GLY A 104 -3.90 -7.71 -2.64
N TYR A 105 -3.72 -6.54 -3.25
CA TYR A 105 -2.64 -5.61 -2.93
C TYR A 105 -3.04 -4.71 -1.77
N VAL A 106 -2.11 -4.44 -0.87
CA VAL A 106 -2.35 -3.64 0.34
C VAL A 106 -1.38 -2.47 0.41
N GLY A 107 -1.90 -1.29 0.73
CA GLY A 107 -1.14 -0.05 0.74
C GLY A 107 -1.72 1.00 1.69
N LEU A 108 -1.03 2.14 1.77
CA LEU A 108 -1.45 3.32 2.50
C LEU A 108 -2.02 4.34 1.53
N TRP A 109 -3.32 4.63 1.62
CA TRP A 109 -3.97 5.62 0.77
C TRP A 109 -3.62 7.04 1.22
N ARG A 110 -2.78 7.72 0.44
CA ARG A 110 -2.39 9.11 0.75
C ARG A 110 -3.34 10.11 0.12
N GLY A 111 -3.94 9.72 -1.00
CA GLY A 111 -4.86 10.53 -1.77
C GLY A 111 -4.24 11.78 -2.38
N PRO A 112 -5.03 12.56 -3.13
CA PRO A 112 -4.57 13.80 -3.76
C PRO A 112 -4.13 14.87 -2.74
N GLU A 113 -4.60 14.78 -1.50
CA GLU A 113 -4.20 15.65 -0.38
C GLU A 113 -2.80 15.33 0.15
N ASN A 114 -2.19 14.23 -0.32
CA ASN A 114 -0.86 13.79 0.09
C ASN A 114 -0.76 13.57 1.62
N THR A 115 -1.76 12.87 2.17
CA THR A 115 -1.81 12.50 3.59
C THR A 115 -0.50 11.84 4.02
N THR A 116 -0.03 12.19 5.21
CA THR A 116 1.20 11.61 5.75
C THR A 116 1.03 10.11 5.97
N LEU A 117 2.08 9.32 5.79
CA LEU A 117 2.01 7.86 5.91
C LEU A 117 1.47 7.40 7.27
N SER A 118 1.77 8.12 8.35
CA SER A 118 1.27 7.81 9.70
C SER A 118 -0.23 8.09 9.91
N GLN A 119 -0.86 8.80 8.98
CA GLN A 119 -2.29 9.17 9.03
C GLN A 119 -3.07 8.57 7.86
N ALA A 120 -2.38 7.98 6.88
CA ALA A 120 -2.98 7.37 5.71
C ALA A 120 -3.67 6.05 6.11
N PRO A 121 -4.96 5.86 5.77
CA PRO A 121 -5.64 4.61 6.03
C PRO A 121 -5.09 3.48 5.15
N ILE A 122 -5.36 2.24 5.57
CA ILE A 122 -5.03 1.04 4.80
C ILE A 122 -6.07 0.86 3.69
N VAL A 123 -5.60 0.83 2.46
CA VAL A 123 -6.39 0.50 1.28
C VAL A 123 -6.01 -0.88 0.77
N ARG A 124 -7.01 -1.63 0.32
CA ARG A 124 -6.83 -2.85 -0.46
C ARG A 124 -7.31 -2.62 -1.89
N LEU A 125 -6.52 -3.07 -2.86
CA LEU A 125 -6.93 -3.28 -4.24
C LEU A 125 -7.15 -4.78 -4.42
N ASP A 126 -8.41 -5.19 -4.64
CA ASP A 126 -8.76 -6.59 -4.82
C ASP A 126 -8.44 -7.10 -6.24
N THR A 127 -8.66 -8.40 -6.46
CA THR A 127 -8.43 -9.04 -7.76
C THR A 127 -9.41 -8.61 -8.86
N GLU A 128 -10.50 -7.93 -8.51
CA GLU A 128 -11.50 -7.40 -9.45
C GLU A 128 -11.20 -5.94 -9.84
N GLY A 129 -10.13 -5.34 -9.28
CA GLY A 129 -9.72 -3.97 -9.57
C GLY A 129 -10.46 -2.91 -8.74
N GLN A 130 -11.11 -3.31 -7.65
CA GLN A 130 -11.82 -2.39 -6.74
C GLN A 130 -10.97 -2.05 -5.52
N TYR A 131 -11.17 -0.83 -5.02
CA TYR A 131 -10.46 -0.33 -3.85
C TYR A 131 -11.38 -0.28 -2.64
N SER A 132 -10.90 -0.72 -1.50
CA SER A 132 -11.61 -0.61 -0.22
C SER A 132 -10.68 -0.09 0.87
N ILE A 133 -11.19 0.80 1.72
CA ILE A 133 -10.50 1.13 2.97
C ILE A 133 -10.83 0.04 3.98
N VAL A 134 -9.81 -0.67 4.45
CA VAL A 134 -9.98 -1.87 5.29
C VAL A 134 -9.60 -1.64 6.75
N ALA A 135 -8.80 -0.61 7.03
CA ALA A 135 -8.44 -0.18 8.39
C ALA A 135 -7.86 1.24 8.39
N ASN A 136 -7.78 1.88 9.56
CA ASN A 136 -7.06 3.15 9.74
C ASN A 136 -5.61 2.97 10.19
N SER A 137 -5.19 1.75 10.52
CA SER A 137 -3.84 1.46 10.96
C SER A 137 -3.43 0.05 10.54
N ILE A 138 -2.13 -0.17 10.37
CA ILE A 138 -1.56 -1.49 10.08
C ILE A 138 -1.96 -2.54 11.12
N PRO A 139 -1.85 -2.29 12.44
CA PRO A 139 -2.23 -3.30 13.40
C PRO A 139 -3.73 -3.59 13.41
N ASP A 140 -4.60 -2.60 13.16
CA ASP A 140 -6.04 -2.86 13.00
C ASP A 140 -6.29 -3.72 11.76
N TYR A 141 -5.63 -3.43 10.63
CA TYR A 141 -5.70 -4.26 9.41
C TYR A 141 -5.32 -5.72 9.67
N ILE A 142 -4.18 -5.97 10.32
CA ILE A 142 -3.74 -7.33 10.65
C ILE A 142 -4.79 -8.02 11.53
N ALA A 143 -5.34 -7.31 12.51
CA ALA A 143 -6.29 -7.88 13.46
C ALA A 143 -7.64 -8.23 12.81
N VAL A 144 -8.16 -7.42 11.88
CA VAL A 144 -9.44 -7.69 11.20
C VAL A 144 -9.31 -8.63 10.00
N SER A 145 -8.11 -8.75 9.43
CA SER A 145 -7.86 -9.68 8.32
C SER A 145 -7.62 -11.12 8.80
N CYS A 146 -7.39 -11.31 10.10
CA CYS A 146 -7.34 -12.63 10.73
C CYS A 146 -8.76 -13.12 11.07
N ASP A 147 -8.87 -14.38 11.51
CA ASP A 147 -10.13 -14.94 12.01
C ASP A 147 -10.77 -14.05 13.10
N TYR A 148 -12.04 -13.69 12.89
CA TYR A 148 -12.85 -12.87 13.79
C TYR A 148 -12.90 -13.46 15.20
N ASP A 149 -13.02 -14.79 15.32
CA ASP A 149 -13.10 -15.47 16.61
C ASP A 149 -11.77 -15.42 17.38
N GLU A 150 -10.66 -15.18 16.68
CA GLU A 150 -9.33 -15.01 17.28
C GLU A 150 -8.96 -13.55 17.60
N PHE A 151 -9.82 -12.57 17.29
CA PHE A 151 -9.50 -11.15 17.42
C PHE A 151 -8.89 -10.79 18.79
N SER A 152 -9.48 -11.25 19.91
CA SER A 152 -8.98 -10.94 21.26
C SER A 152 -7.56 -11.46 21.52
N LYS A 153 -7.24 -12.65 20.99
CA LYS A 153 -5.91 -13.26 21.07
C LYS A 153 -4.92 -12.48 20.22
N ASN A 154 -5.30 -12.18 18.98
CA ASN A 154 -4.46 -11.48 18.00
C ASN A 154 -4.14 -10.07 18.46
N ARG A 155 -5.14 -9.35 18.98
CA ARG A 155 -4.99 -8.04 19.61
C ARG A 155 -3.98 -8.06 20.75
N LYS A 156 -4.08 -9.01 21.69
CA LYS A 156 -3.13 -9.13 22.81
C LYS A 156 -1.69 -9.35 22.31
N LEU A 157 -1.52 -10.18 21.28
CA LEU A 157 -0.22 -10.43 20.67
C LEU A 157 0.36 -9.16 20.03
N LEU A 158 -0.43 -8.44 19.24
CA LEU A 158 -0.01 -7.18 18.61
C LEU A 158 0.33 -6.08 19.65
N ILE A 159 -0.46 -5.96 20.72
CA ILE A 159 -0.16 -5.05 21.84
C ILE A 159 1.14 -5.44 22.54
N SER A 160 1.43 -6.74 22.70
CA SER A 160 2.64 -7.22 23.38
C SER A 160 3.94 -6.80 22.68
N VAL A 161 3.89 -6.51 21.37
CA VAL A 161 5.01 -5.98 20.57
C VAL A 161 4.97 -4.46 20.41
N GLY A 162 4.03 -3.80 21.11
CA GLY A 162 3.95 -2.35 21.27
C GLY A 162 3.10 -1.64 20.22
N PHE A 163 2.21 -2.35 19.52
CA PHE A 163 1.17 -1.68 18.72
C PHE A 163 0.07 -1.08 19.60
N ARG A 164 -0.62 -0.08 19.06
CA ARG A 164 -1.88 0.42 19.57
C ARG A 164 -2.97 -0.04 18.62
N LEU A 165 -4.03 -0.65 19.15
CA LEU A 165 -5.17 -1.14 18.38
C LEU A 165 -6.46 -0.63 18.99
N SER A 166 -7.45 -0.51 18.11
CA SER A 166 -8.86 -0.37 18.48
C SER A 166 -9.31 -1.50 19.43
N GLU A 167 -10.33 -1.25 20.25
CA GLU A 167 -10.75 -2.18 21.31
C GLU A 167 -11.56 -3.37 20.77
N SER A 168 -12.26 -3.19 19.66
CA SER A 168 -13.09 -4.22 19.02
C SER A 168 -13.04 -4.13 17.50
N VAL A 169 -13.52 -5.19 16.84
CA VAL A 169 -13.71 -5.21 15.38
C VAL A 169 -14.72 -4.15 14.94
N ASP A 170 -15.79 -3.95 15.71
CA ASP A 170 -16.81 -2.93 15.42
C ASP A 170 -16.21 -1.52 15.47
N ASP A 171 -15.32 -1.22 16.43
CA ASP A 171 -14.63 0.07 16.47
C ASP A 171 -13.78 0.31 15.22
N ILE A 172 -13.16 -0.75 14.68
CA ILE A 172 -12.35 -0.66 13.46
C ILE A 172 -13.27 -0.35 12.28
N TRP A 173 -14.36 -1.10 12.11
CA TRP A 173 -15.31 -0.87 11.02
C TRP A 173 -15.98 0.50 11.08
N LEU A 174 -16.40 0.95 12.27
CA LEU A 174 -16.95 2.29 12.46
C LEU A 174 -15.95 3.40 12.15
N SER A 175 -14.64 3.12 12.29
CA SER A 175 -13.61 4.12 12.02
C SER A 175 -13.31 4.31 10.53
N VAL A 176 -13.63 3.33 9.67
CA VAL A 176 -13.33 3.37 8.23
C VAL A 176 -14.49 3.82 7.36
N ASP A 177 -15.63 4.19 7.95
CA ASP A 177 -16.88 4.56 7.26
C ASP A 177 -16.85 5.96 6.57
N ASP A 178 -15.74 6.28 5.90
CA ASP A 178 -15.60 7.50 5.09
C ASP A 178 -15.45 7.15 3.60
N ILE A 179 -16.56 6.66 3.04
CA ILE A 179 -16.68 6.32 1.61
C ILE A 179 -16.21 7.48 0.72
N TYR A 180 -16.47 8.74 1.15
CA TYR A 180 -16.20 9.97 0.40
C TYR A 180 -14.72 10.27 0.14
N ARG A 181 -13.80 9.56 0.80
CA ARG A 181 -12.35 9.70 0.59
C ARG A 181 -11.70 8.40 0.12
N SER A 182 -12.48 7.40 -0.28
CA SER A 182 -11.92 6.13 -0.74
C SER A 182 -11.20 6.28 -2.08
N ALA A 183 -10.16 5.46 -2.26
CA ALA A 183 -9.45 5.38 -3.53
C ALA A 183 -10.38 4.97 -4.70
N ASN A 184 -11.45 4.22 -4.44
CA ASN A 184 -12.37 3.79 -5.49
C ASN A 184 -13.19 4.95 -6.04
N LEU A 185 -13.69 5.84 -5.15
CA LEU A 185 -14.35 7.06 -5.60
C LEU A 185 -13.41 7.94 -6.42
N HIS A 186 -12.15 8.09 -5.98
CA HIS A 186 -11.16 8.88 -6.73
C HIS A 186 -10.92 8.31 -8.14
N ARG A 187 -10.73 7.00 -8.26
CA ARG A 187 -10.66 6.31 -9.56
C ARG A 187 -11.92 6.57 -10.38
N GLY A 188 -13.10 6.45 -9.76
CA GLY A 188 -14.39 6.67 -10.40
C GLY A 188 -14.53 8.08 -10.97
N ASP A 189 -14.10 9.09 -10.22
CA ASP A 189 -14.07 10.49 -10.66
C ASP A 189 -13.15 10.69 -11.86
N LEU A 190 -11.93 10.15 -11.82
CA LEU A 190 -10.98 10.24 -12.94
C LEU A 190 -11.54 9.58 -14.21
N TYR A 191 -12.16 8.40 -14.07
CA TYR A 191 -12.81 7.70 -15.16
C TYR A 191 -13.98 8.52 -15.75
N ASN A 192 -14.86 9.06 -14.89
CA ASN A 192 -15.99 9.87 -15.33
C ASN A 192 -15.55 11.20 -15.97
N GLN A 193 -14.47 11.80 -15.52
CA GLN A 193 -13.88 12.97 -16.18
C GLN A 193 -13.45 12.65 -17.63
N ASP A 194 -12.89 11.47 -17.88
CA ASP A 194 -12.54 11.02 -19.22
C ASP A 194 -13.79 10.78 -20.09
N ARG A 195 -14.82 10.12 -19.53
CA ARG A 195 -16.12 9.93 -20.21
C ARG A 195 -16.73 11.24 -20.67
N VAL A 196 -16.79 12.23 -19.79
CA VAL A 196 -17.33 13.56 -20.10
C VAL A 196 -16.52 14.23 -21.21
N LYS A 197 -15.19 14.11 -21.21
CA LYS A 197 -14.33 14.62 -22.30
C LYS A 197 -14.61 13.97 -23.64
N ARG A 198 -15.08 12.71 -23.64
CA ARG A 198 -15.52 11.98 -24.84
C ARG A 198 -17.00 12.19 -25.21
N GLY A 199 -17.73 13.02 -24.45
CA GLY A 199 -19.15 13.32 -24.68
C GLY A 199 -20.10 12.23 -24.19
N LEU A 200 -19.67 11.41 -23.24
CA LEU A 200 -20.47 10.37 -22.60
C LEU A 200 -20.96 10.84 -21.22
N GLU A 201 -22.10 10.30 -20.78
CA GLU A 201 -22.60 10.54 -19.42
C GLU A 201 -21.73 9.83 -18.37
N PRO A 202 -21.52 10.43 -17.19
CA PRO A 202 -20.94 9.76 -16.03
C PRO A 202 -21.73 8.51 -15.63
N ILE A 203 -21.06 7.54 -15.02
CA ILE A 203 -21.68 6.35 -14.45
C ILE A 203 -21.21 6.13 -13.01
N ASP A 204 -22.05 5.53 -12.20
CA ASP A 204 -21.64 5.06 -10.88
C ASP A 204 -20.79 3.79 -11.05
N LEU A 205 -19.51 3.91 -10.74
CA LEU A 205 -18.62 2.78 -10.58
C LEU A 205 -18.70 2.36 -9.10
N LEU A 206 -19.41 1.26 -8.84
CA LEU A 206 -19.40 0.60 -7.53
C LEU A 206 -17.99 0.07 -7.23
#